data_AF-A0A2I0JEQ9-F1
#
_entry.id   AF-A0A2I0JEQ9-F1
#
_cell.length_a   1.000
_cell.length_b   1.000
_cell.length_c   1.000
_cell.angle_alpha   90.00
_cell.angle_beta   90.00
_cell.angle_gamma   90.00
#
_symmetry.space_group_name_H-M   'P 1'
#
loop_
_entity.id
_entity.type
_entity.pdbx_description
1 polymer ?
#
loop_
_entity_poly.entity_id
_entity_poly.type
_entity_poly.pdbx_seq_one_letter_code
_entity_poly.pdbx_strand_id
1 'polypeptide(L)'
;MDKWLSSGEALEGKKMELEIESQLVNEAREVMNSSIEHSIDDDRREKEDLYEKKSKLMGELEELLALVKAKEKEIAENDAKIEAVENRIAGVITEFEEAQSNIVENYERLQLNLSQIDMESKDLSMKKKEIDETRSQEEDKGNKIREIGTKCADEAKAYIEVAGLRKGLMLSILKFRENKLGLVKTEEKLSDDVQKLRQEAASARASLQELSSTKSSLQQEIASIEQRILFIDKRLPELEAEKKVAAAARNFKEAARLAAEAKSLSTEKEGVQSEEERTTAELGKLEEEIKGTVSRLQEVEEQILLKEKEVSVARIKRLLITAGAAKAEKDAAMELGDLEEANLLMAEVEAAESEAKRLLPVYDHKEEEFNDLPRHFIPLELLSNLGGKQLAEVASSAGLSTE
;
A
#
# COMPACT_ATOMS: atom_id res chain seq x y z
N MET A 1 158.72 144.26 -83.76
CA MET A 1 157.29 144.44 -84.12
C MET A 1 156.62 143.05 -84.11
N ASP A 2 156.73 142.18 -83.11
CA ASP A 2 156.68 142.17 -81.62
C ASP A 2 155.32 142.40 -80.94
N LYS A 3 154.21 142.55 -81.69
CA LYS A 3 152.88 142.62 -81.05
C LYS A 3 151.74 141.88 -81.74
N TRP A 4 151.99 141.08 -82.78
CA TRP A 4 150.90 140.44 -83.55
C TRP A 4 150.91 138.91 -83.59
N LEU A 5 152.04 138.21 -83.64
CA LEU A 5 152.02 136.75 -83.81
C LEU A 5 151.90 135.95 -82.50
N SER A 6 152.21 136.56 -81.36
CA SER A 6 151.99 135.97 -80.02
C SER A 6 150.49 135.85 -79.64
N SER A 7 149.57 136.31 -80.50
CA SER A 7 148.11 136.25 -80.27
C SER A 7 147.42 135.06 -80.94
N GLY A 8 148.09 134.33 -81.84
CA GLY A 8 147.52 133.17 -82.54
C GLY A 8 147.58 131.87 -81.72
N GLU A 9 148.72 131.61 -81.07
CA GLU A 9 148.94 130.40 -80.28
C GLU A 9 148.04 130.32 -79.03
N ALA A 10 147.63 131.46 -78.47
CA ALA A 10 146.73 131.49 -77.31
C ALA A 10 145.26 131.17 -77.67
N LEU A 11 144.86 131.27 -78.94
CA LEU A 11 143.47 131.06 -79.37
C LEU A 11 143.25 129.61 -79.86
N GLU A 12 144.26 128.99 -80.48
CA GLU A 12 144.23 127.57 -80.88
C GLU A 12 144.17 126.63 -79.66
N GLY A 13 144.91 126.94 -78.58
CA GLY A 13 144.89 126.15 -77.34
C GLY A 13 143.51 126.14 -76.67
N LYS A 14 142.79 127.26 -76.71
CA LYS A 14 141.45 127.39 -76.11
C LYS A 14 140.37 126.65 -76.90
N LYS A 15 140.59 126.40 -78.19
CA LYS A 15 139.69 125.59 -79.03
C LYS A 15 139.81 124.10 -78.69
N MET A 16 141.04 123.60 -78.52
CA MET A 16 141.29 122.18 -78.24
C MET A 16 140.75 121.77 -76.85
N GLU A 17 140.77 122.68 -75.89
CA GLU A 17 140.25 122.44 -74.53
C GLU A 17 138.71 122.25 -74.51
N LEU A 18 137.97 123.08 -75.25
CA LEU A 18 136.50 122.97 -75.36
C LEU A 18 136.04 121.74 -76.14
N GLU A 19 136.85 121.25 -77.08
CA GLU A 19 136.51 120.05 -77.88
C GLU A 19 136.60 118.76 -77.05
N ILE A 20 137.58 118.67 -76.14
CA ILE A 20 137.71 117.54 -75.19
C ILE A 20 136.58 117.56 -74.14
N GLU A 21 136.21 118.75 -73.65
CA GLU A 21 135.12 118.89 -72.67
C GLU A 21 133.77 118.47 -73.27
N SER A 22 133.52 118.77 -74.55
CA SER A 22 132.31 118.33 -75.25
C SER A 22 132.21 116.81 -75.45
N GLN A 23 133.33 116.10 -75.63
CA GLN A 23 133.31 114.64 -75.78
C GLN A 23 133.02 113.93 -74.46
N LEU A 24 133.63 114.38 -73.37
CA LEU A 24 133.42 113.78 -72.04
C LEU A 24 131.98 113.94 -71.54
N VAL A 25 131.32 115.06 -71.83
CA VAL A 25 129.92 115.27 -71.44
C VAL A 25 128.95 114.38 -72.21
N ASN A 26 129.22 114.10 -73.49
CA ASN A 26 128.36 113.22 -74.29
C ASN A 26 128.47 111.75 -73.86
N GLU A 27 129.68 111.25 -73.56
CA GLU A 27 129.87 109.90 -73.05
C GLU A 27 129.18 109.69 -71.69
N ALA A 28 129.23 110.68 -70.79
CA ALA A 28 128.54 110.60 -69.51
C ALA A 28 126.99 110.52 -69.67
N ARG A 29 126.43 111.12 -70.71
CA ARG A 29 124.98 111.13 -70.95
C ARG A 29 124.46 109.80 -71.49
N GLU A 30 125.19 109.11 -72.38
CA GLU A 30 124.76 107.80 -72.88
C GLU A 30 124.77 106.73 -71.78
N VAL A 31 125.80 106.70 -70.94
CA VAL A 31 125.90 105.72 -69.84
C VAL A 31 124.73 105.86 -68.85
N MET A 32 124.28 107.08 -68.57
CA MET A 32 123.16 107.31 -67.65
C MET A 32 121.81 106.86 -68.23
N ASN A 33 121.57 107.08 -69.53
CA ASN A 33 120.33 106.63 -70.18
C ASN A 33 120.23 105.09 -70.21
N SER A 34 121.33 104.39 -70.51
CA SER A 34 121.33 102.91 -70.48
C SER A 34 121.09 102.36 -69.06
N SER A 35 121.56 103.05 -68.02
CA SER A 35 121.34 102.63 -66.63
C SER A 35 119.89 102.86 -66.15
N ILE A 36 119.17 103.84 -66.69
CA ILE A 36 117.75 104.07 -66.39
C ILE A 36 116.90 102.97 -67.02
N GLU A 37 117.10 102.65 -68.31
CA GLU A 37 116.31 101.59 -68.98
C GLU A 37 116.47 100.22 -68.32
N HIS A 38 117.68 99.87 -67.88
CA HIS A 38 117.91 98.59 -67.20
C HIS A 38 117.27 98.51 -65.80
N SER A 39 117.01 99.65 -65.15
CA SER A 39 116.45 99.70 -63.79
C SER A 39 114.93 99.52 -63.73
N ILE A 40 114.19 99.59 -64.85
CA ILE A 40 112.72 99.58 -64.87
C ILE A 40 112.08 98.38 -65.61
N ASP A 41 112.89 97.51 -66.24
CA ASP A 41 112.33 96.36 -66.98
C ASP A 41 111.79 95.25 -66.07
N ASP A 42 112.35 95.08 -64.86
CA ASP A 42 111.91 94.07 -63.91
C ASP A 42 110.55 94.41 -63.29
N ASP A 43 110.31 95.66 -62.86
CA ASP A 43 109.02 96.11 -62.30
C ASP A 43 107.86 96.02 -63.30
N ARG A 44 108.16 96.17 -64.60
CA ARG A 44 107.14 96.07 -65.66
C ARG A 44 106.63 94.63 -65.82
N ARG A 45 107.51 93.63 -65.70
CA ARG A 45 107.13 92.21 -65.77
C ARG A 45 106.25 91.79 -64.58
N GLU A 46 106.57 92.22 -63.37
CA GLU A 46 105.79 91.89 -62.18
C GLU A 46 104.33 92.42 -62.25
N LYS A 47 104.13 93.59 -62.87
CA LYS A 47 102.80 94.17 -63.04
C LYS A 47 101.88 93.32 -63.92
N GLU A 48 102.40 92.70 -64.99
CA GLU A 48 101.58 91.87 -65.89
C GLU A 48 101.14 90.56 -65.20
N ASP A 49 102.04 89.90 -64.46
CA ASP A 49 101.74 88.67 -63.71
C ASP A 49 100.63 88.86 -62.66
N LEU A 50 100.58 90.02 -62.00
CA LEU A 50 99.55 90.33 -61.00
C LEU A 50 98.15 90.52 -61.61
N TYR A 51 98.06 91.08 -62.82
CA TYR A 51 96.78 91.23 -63.53
C TYR A 51 96.20 89.87 -63.93
N GLU A 52 97.05 88.93 -64.37
CA GLU A 52 96.62 87.59 -64.74
C GLU A 52 96.16 86.78 -63.52
N LYS A 53 96.86 86.89 -62.39
CA LYS A 53 96.41 86.33 -61.10
C LYS A 53 95.06 86.87 -60.65
N LYS A 54 94.82 88.17 -60.80
CA LYS A 54 93.54 88.80 -60.43
C LYS A 54 92.38 88.25 -61.27
N SER A 55 92.59 88.02 -62.57
CA SER A 55 91.57 87.46 -63.46
C SER A 55 91.18 86.04 -63.05
N LYS A 56 92.14 85.16 -62.77
CA LYS A 56 91.87 83.79 -62.31
C LYS A 56 91.07 83.74 -61.02
N LEU A 57 91.47 84.52 -60.01
CA LEU A 57 90.77 84.56 -58.72
C LEU A 57 89.32 85.04 -58.84
N MET A 58 89.03 85.94 -59.78
CA MET A 58 87.67 86.44 -60.00
C MET A 58 86.76 85.36 -60.62
N GLY A 59 87.30 84.57 -61.57
CA GLY A 59 86.59 83.43 -62.13
C GLY A 59 86.31 82.32 -61.10
N GLU A 60 87.29 82.01 -60.24
CA GLU A 60 87.11 81.05 -59.14
C GLU A 60 86.02 81.50 -58.15
N LEU A 61 85.93 82.81 -57.88
CA LEU A 61 84.90 83.37 -56.99
C LEU A 61 83.49 83.25 -57.59
N GLU A 62 83.33 83.47 -58.90
CA GLU A 62 82.05 83.31 -59.59
C GLU A 62 81.58 81.85 -59.61
N GLU A 63 82.49 80.89 -59.83
CA GLU A 63 82.17 79.46 -59.75
C GLU A 63 81.75 79.03 -58.33
N LEU A 64 82.45 79.50 -57.30
CA LEU A 64 82.10 79.21 -55.90
C LEU A 64 80.73 79.78 -55.53
N LEU A 65 80.39 80.99 -55.98
CA LEU A 65 79.07 81.59 -55.74
C LEU A 65 77.94 80.82 -56.44
N ALA A 66 78.18 80.30 -57.65
CA ALA A 66 77.21 79.45 -58.34
C ALA A 66 76.98 78.13 -57.59
N LEU A 67 78.06 77.52 -57.07
CA LEU A 67 77.97 76.28 -56.27
C LEU A 67 77.21 76.48 -54.96
N VAL A 68 77.43 77.61 -54.26
CA VAL A 68 76.69 77.97 -53.05
C VAL A 68 75.20 78.10 -53.33
N LYS A 69 74.80 78.83 -54.37
CA LYS A 69 73.38 78.94 -54.75
C LYS A 69 72.74 77.60 -55.10
N ALA A 70 73.47 76.71 -55.79
CA ALA A 70 72.99 75.36 -56.07
C ALA A 70 72.78 74.56 -54.78
N LYS A 71 73.70 74.68 -53.80
CA LYS A 71 73.59 74.02 -52.50
C LYS A 71 72.50 74.61 -51.61
N GLU A 72 72.27 75.92 -51.63
CA GLU A 72 71.14 76.56 -50.94
C GLU A 72 69.80 76.04 -51.48
N LYS A 73 69.68 75.87 -52.81
CA LYS A 73 68.49 75.27 -53.40
C LYS A 73 68.32 73.80 -52.99
N GLU A 74 69.39 73.02 -52.97
CA GLU A 74 69.37 71.63 -52.49
C GLU A 74 68.98 71.53 -51.01
N ILE A 75 69.46 72.45 -50.17
CA ILE A 75 69.07 72.55 -48.75
C ILE A 75 67.57 72.83 -48.65
N ALA A 76 67.05 73.83 -49.37
CA ALA A 76 65.63 74.15 -49.34
C ALA A 76 64.75 73.00 -49.84
N GLU A 77 65.18 72.27 -50.88
CA GLU A 77 64.49 71.06 -51.35
C GLU A 77 64.52 69.93 -50.32
N ASN A 78 65.63 69.78 -49.58
CA ASN A 78 65.75 68.80 -48.52
C ASN A 78 64.91 69.17 -47.30
N ASP A 79 64.86 70.45 -46.91
CA ASP A 79 64.01 70.95 -45.82
C ASP A 79 62.53 70.70 -46.13
N ALA A 80 62.08 70.98 -47.37
CA ALA A 80 60.72 70.67 -47.80
C ALA A 80 60.40 69.17 -47.77
N LYS A 81 61.38 68.31 -48.11
CA LYS A 81 61.22 66.85 -48.00
C LYS A 81 61.18 66.39 -46.54
N ILE A 82 61.97 66.99 -45.66
CA ILE A 82 61.96 66.70 -44.23
C ILE A 82 60.60 67.07 -43.65
N GLU A 83 60.09 68.27 -43.92
CA GLU A 83 58.77 68.71 -43.46
C GLU A 83 57.65 67.80 -43.97
N ALA A 84 57.70 67.37 -45.24
CA ALA A 84 56.74 66.42 -45.79
C ALA A 84 56.80 65.04 -45.10
N VAL A 85 57.99 64.58 -44.71
CA VAL A 85 58.18 63.33 -43.96
C VAL A 85 57.71 63.48 -42.52
N GLU A 86 58.02 64.59 -41.85
CA GLU A 86 57.55 64.89 -40.50
C GLU A 86 56.03 64.95 -40.42
N ASN A 87 55.37 65.59 -41.38
CA ASN A 87 53.91 65.60 -41.48
C ASN A 87 53.33 64.21 -41.71
N ARG A 88 53.98 63.37 -42.51
CA ARG A 88 53.57 61.96 -42.68
C ARG A 88 53.76 61.15 -41.40
N ILE A 89 54.86 61.35 -40.69
CA ILE A 89 55.14 60.70 -39.40
C ILE A 89 54.07 61.13 -38.38
N ALA A 90 53.75 62.42 -38.29
CA ALA A 90 52.73 62.94 -37.39
C ALA A 90 51.34 62.36 -37.70
N GLY A 91 50.96 62.29 -38.99
CA GLY A 91 49.70 61.65 -39.40
C GLY A 91 49.62 60.18 -38.96
N VAL A 92 50.69 59.42 -39.18
CA VAL A 92 50.77 58.01 -38.71
C VAL A 92 50.70 57.94 -37.19
N ILE A 93 51.39 58.81 -36.45
CA ILE A 93 51.31 58.86 -34.99
C ILE A 93 49.86 59.07 -34.54
N THR A 94 49.14 60.03 -35.11
CA THR A 94 47.74 60.30 -34.73
C THR A 94 46.80 59.13 -35.01
N GLU A 95 46.95 58.45 -36.15
CA GLU A 95 46.15 57.25 -36.47
C GLU A 95 46.42 56.10 -35.49
N PHE A 96 47.69 55.90 -35.12
CA PHE A 96 48.08 54.89 -34.15
C PHE A 96 47.69 55.24 -32.71
N GLU A 97 47.68 56.52 -32.34
CA GLU A 97 47.20 56.99 -31.04
C GLU A 97 45.69 56.75 -30.88
N GLU A 98 44.89 57.03 -31.92
CA GLU A 98 43.45 56.72 -31.92
C GLU A 98 43.20 55.20 -31.85
N ALA A 99 43.94 54.42 -32.66
CA ALA A 99 43.86 52.97 -32.62
C ALA A 99 44.28 52.41 -31.24
N GLN A 100 45.32 52.99 -30.62
CA GLN A 100 45.77 52.63 -29.28
C GLN A 100 44.70 52.93 -28.23
N SER A 101 44.09 54.12 -28.25
CA SER A 101 43.00 54.48 -27.33
C SER A 101 41.83 53.51 -27.45
N ASN A 102 41.39 53.22 -28.67
CA ASN A 102 40.32 52.25 -28.94
C ASN A 102 40.68 50.84 -28.45
N ILE A 103 41.93 50.40 -28.61
CA ILE A 103 42.41 49.10 -28.10
C ILE A 103 42.38 49.09 -26.57
N VAL A 104 42.83 50.15 -25.91
CA VAL A 104 42.83 50.27 -24.44
C VAL A 104 41.40 50.22 -23.89
N GLU A 105 40.48 51.02 -24.44
CA GLU A 105 39.07 51.01 -24.02
C GLU A 105 38.41 49.64 -24.23
N ASN A 106 38.71 48.97 -25.35
CA ASN A 106 38.21 47.61 -25.60
C ASN A 106 38.81 46.59 -24.63
N TYR A 107 40.10 46.71 -24.29
CA TYR A 107 40.75 45.86 -23.30
C TYR A 107 40.12 46.01 -21.91
N GLU A 108 39.94 47.25 -21.44
CA GLU A 108 39.31 47.51 -20.14
C GLU A 108 37.88 46.98 -20.08
N ARG A 109 37.10 47.18 -21.15
CA ARG A 109 35.74 46.65 -21.27
C ARG A 109 35.70 45.12 -21.26
N LEU A 110 36.62 44.47 -21.98
CA LEU A 110 36.76 43.01 -21.95
C LEU A 110 37.13 42.51 -20.56
N GLN A 111 38.02 43.22 -19.84
CA GLN A 111 38.41 42.87 -18.49
C GLN A 111 37.25 42.99 -17.49
N LEU A 112 36.43 44.04 -17.61
CA LEU A 112 35.21 44.21 -16.82
C LEU A 112 34.20 43.08 -17.10
N ASN A 113 33.94 42.78 -18.37
CA ASN A 113 33.03 41.70 -18.77
C ASN A 113 33.51 40.33 -18.29
N LEU A 114 34.82 40.06 -18.38
CA LEU A 114 35.41 38.82 -17.88
C LEU A 114 35.24 38.69 -16.36
N SER A 115 35.49 39.77 -15.63
CA SER A 115 35.27 39.81 -14.18
C SER A 115 33.81 39.58 -13.80
N GLN A 116 32.87 40.12 -14.58
CA GLN A 116 31.44 39.90 -14.39
C GLN A 116 31.05 38.44 -14.64
N ILE A 117 31.51 37.85 -15.75
CA ILE A 117 31.26 36.44 -16.08
C ILE A 117 31.84 35.52 -14.99
N ASP A 118 33.01 35.83 -14.44
CA ASP A 118 33.61 35.07 -13.34
C ASP A 118 32.76 35.12 -12.06
N MET A 119 32.17 36.28 -11.75
CA MET A 119 31.23 36.41 -10.62
C MET A 119 29.96 35.60 -10.86
N GLU A 120 29.33 35.75 -12.03
CA GLU A 120 28.10 35.02 -12.39
C GLU A 120 28.34 33.49 -12.42
N SER A 121 29.50 33.05 -12.90
CA SER A 121 29.90 31.64 -12.92
C SER A 121 30.02 31.06 -11.50
N LYS A 122 30.60 31.82 -10.57
CA LYS A 122 30.67 31.43 -9.15
C LYS A 122 29.28 31.34 -8.51
N ASP A 123 28.43 32.32 -8.77
CA ASP A 123 27.04 32.34 -8.26
C ASP A 123 26.22 31.17 -8.81
N LEU A 124 26.34 30.87 -10.10
CA LEU A 124 25.70 29.70 -10.72
C LEU A 124 26.24 28.38 -10.16
N SER A 125 27.55 28.30 -9.89
CA SER A 125 28.15 27.12 -9.25
C SER A 125 27.60 26.90 -7.85
N MET A 126 27.42 27.98 -7.07
CA MET A 126 26.83 27.92 -5.73
C MET A 126 25.37 27.47 -5.79
N LYS A 127 24.55 28.10 -6.63
CA LYS A 127 23.14 27.71 -6.84
C LYS A 127 23.00 26.26 -7.30
N LYS A 128 23.90 25.78 -8.17
CA LYS A 128 23.90 24.39 -8.60
C LYS A 128 24.11 23.43 -7.42
N LYS A 129 25.08 23.74 -6.54
CA LYS A 129 25.31 22.93 -5.32
C LYS A 129 24.08 22.91 -4.41
N GLU A 130 23.45 24.05 -4.16
CA GLU A 130 22.22 24.13 -3.36
C GLU A 130 21.07 23.32 -3.96
N ILE A 131 20.91 23.36 -5.29
CA ILE A 131 19.91 22.55 -6.02
C ILE A 131 20.22 21.06 -5.88
N ASP A 132 21.48 20.65 -6.08
CA ASP A 132 21.90 19.25 -5.99
C ASP A 132 21.71 18.71 -4.56
N GLU A 133 22.03 19.51 -3.53
CA GLU A 133 21.79 19.19 -2.11
C GLU A 133 20.29 19.03 -1.82
N THR A 134 19.46 19.99 -2.26
CA THR A 134 18.00 19.94 -2.09
C THR A 134 17.42 18.72 -2.80
N ARG A 135 17.88 18.42 -4.01
CA ARG A 135 17.47 17.25 -4.79
C ARG A 135 17.78 15.95 -4.05
N SER A 136 18.98 15.83 -3.49
CA SER A 136 19.36 14.65 -2.69
C SER A 136 18.45 14.48 -1.48
N GLN A 137 18.13 15.57 -0.77
CA GLN A 137 17.23 15.53 0.38
C GLN A 137 15.79 15.11 0.00
N GLU A 138 15.27 15.62 -1.13
CA GLU A 138 13.94 15.24 -1.62
C GLU A 138 13.88 13.79 -2.10
N GLU A 139 14.96 13.28 -2.72
CA GLU A 139 15.07 11.87 -3.08
C GLU A 139 15.05 10.97 -1.84
N ASP A 140 15.79 11.34 -0.79
CA ASP A 140 15.78 10.63 0.49
C ASP A 140 14.40 10.65 1.17
N LYS A 141 13.71 11.80 1.15
CA LYS A 141 12.33 11.89 1.64
C LYS A 141 11.38 11.02 0.83
N GLY A 142 11.49 11.03 -0.51
CA GLY A 142 10.70 10.19 -1.39
C GLY A 142 10.91 8.70 -1.13
N ASN A 143 12.15 8.28 -0.87
CA ASN A 143 12.48 6.92 -0.46
C ASN A 143 11.82 6.54 0.87
N LYS A 144 11.90 7.40 1.88
CA LYS A 144 11.24 7.18 3.18
C LYS A 144 9.71 7.06 3.05
N ILE A 145 9.08 7.91 2.25
CA ILE A 145 7.63 7.86 2.00
C ILE A 145 7.25 6.55 1.33
N ARG A 146 8.01 6.08 0.33
CA ARG A 146 7.78 4.78 -0.31
C ARG A 146 7.89 3.62 0.67
N GLU A 147 8.91 3.62 1.52
CA GLU A 147 9.11 2.58 2.53
C GLU A 147 7.95 2.52 3.55
N ILE A 148 7.49 3.68 4.02
CA ILE A 148 6.30 3.76 4.89
C ILE A 148 5.07 3.26 4.15
N GLY A 149 4.88 3.69 2.89
CA GLY A 149 3.78 3.24 2.05
C GLY A 149 3.72 1.72 1.89
N THR A 150 4.87 1.06 1.67
CA THR A 150 4.94 -0.41 1.59
C THR A 150 4.62 -1.07 2.93
N LYS A 151 5.17 -0.57 4.04
CA LYS A 151 4.88 -1.11 5.38
C LYS A 151 3.40 -0.99 5.75
N CYS A 152 2.79 0.16 5.45
CA CYS A 152 1.35 0.37 5.67
C CYS A 152 0.49 -0.55 4.79
N ALA A 153 0.88 -0.79 3.54
CA ALA A 153 0.17 -1.72 2.67
C ALA A 153 0.25 -3.16 3.17
N ASP A 154 1.43 -3.61 3.62
CA ASP A 154 1.62 -4.94 4.21
C ASP A 154 0.83 -5.09 5.52
N GLU A 155 0.83 -4.07 6.38
CA GLU A 155 0.04 -4.05 7.62
C GLU A 155 -1.47 -4.09 7.33
N ALA A 156 -1.94 -3.31 6.36
CA ALA A 156 -3.34 -3.34 5.95
C ALA A 156 -3.76 -4.73 5.43
N LYS A 157 -2.90 -5.38 4.64
CA LYS A 157 -3.13 -6.75 4.16
C LYS A 157 -3.21 -7.74 5.34
N ALA A 158 -2.30 -7.65 6.29
CA ALA A 158 -2.33 -8.49 7.49
C ALA A 158 -3.62 -8.30 8.31
N TYR A 159 -4.12 -7.07 8.47
CA TYR A 159 -5.40 -6.83 9.14
C TYR A 159 -6.59 -7.44 8.39
N ILE A 160 -6.62 -7.36 7.05
CA ILE A 160 -7.67 -7.98 6.24
C ILE A 160 -7.67 -9.50 6.41
N GLU A 161 -6.50 -10.13 6.39
CA GLU A 161 -6.35 -11.57 6.62
C GLU A 161 -6.85 -11.98 8.01
N VAL A 162 -6.45 -11.25 9.06
CA VAL A 162 -6.92 -11.47 10.44
C VAL A 162 -8.44 -11.32 10.55
N ALA A 163 -9.01 -10.27 9.94
CA ALA A 163 -10.45 -10.05 9.94
C ALA A 163 -11.20 -11.18 9.20
N GLY A 164 -10.64 -11.67 8.09
CA GLY A 164 -11.15 -12.82 7.34
C GLY A 164 -11.18 -14.09 8.19
N LEU A 165 -10.08 -14.40 8.87
CA LEU A 165 -9.98 -15.55 9.78
C LEU A 165 -10.99 -15.47 10.92
N ARG A 166 -11.09 -14.33 11.60
CA ARG A 166 -12.07 -14.11 12.67
C ARG A 166 -13.50 -14.29 12.18
N LYS A 167 -13.82 -13.76 11.00
CA LYS A 167 -15.14 -13.92 10.38
C LYS A 167 -15.44 -15.39 10.08
N GLY A 168 -14.49 -16.14 9.50
CA GLY A 168 -14.65 -17.57 9.21
C GLY A 168 -14.89 -18.38 10.47
N LEU A 169 -14.06 -18.17 11.51
CA LEU A 169 -14.19 -18.82 12.81
C LEU A 169 -15.54 -18.50 13.49
N MET A 170 -15.95 -17.22 13.47
CA MET A 170 -17.24 -16.79 14.02
C MET A 170 -18.42 -17.49 13.32
N LEU A 171 -18.38 -17.66 11.99
CA LEU A 171 -19.42 -18.39 11.26
C LEU A 171 -19.50 -19.86 11.70
N SER A 172 -18.36 -20.51 11.95
CA SER A 172 -18.33 -21.86 12.52
C SER A 172 -18.94 -21.91 13.92
N ILE A 173 -18.67 -20.89 14.76
CA ILE A 173 -19.30 -20.75 16.09
C ILE A 173 -20.82 -20.64 15.96
N LEU A 174 -21.30 -19.77 15.08
CA LEU A 174 -22.73 -19.57 14.86
C LEU A 174 -23.41 -20.85 14.36
N LYS A 175 -22.77 -21.60 13.46
CA LYS A 175 -23.30 -22.86 12.94
C LYS A 175 -23.51 -23.89 14.04
N PHE A 176 -22.57 -24.07 14.97
CA PHE A 176 -22.79 -25.02 16.06
C PHE A 176 -23.86 -24.53 17.05
N ARG A 177 -23.94 -23.22 17.32
CA ARG A 177 -24.98 -22.64 18.19
C ARG A 177 -26.37 -22.84 17.60
N GLU A 178 -26.50 -22.68 16.28
CA GLU A 178 -27.73 -22.98 15.56
C GLU A 178 -28.09 -24.47 15.65
N ASN A 179 -27.14 -25.37 15.44
CA ASN A 179 -27.35 -26.81 15.62
C ASN A 179 -27.79 -27.17 17.05
N LYS A 180 -27.15 -26.60 18.08
CA LYS A 180 -27.55 -26.76 19.49
C LYS A 180 -28.98 -26.29 19.73
N LEU A 181 -29.35 -25.13 19.20
CA LEU A 181 -30.72 -24.60 19.30
C LEU A 181 -31.73 -25.50 18.57
N GLY A 182 -31.36 -26.04 17.42
CA GLY A 182 -32.14 -27.05 16.70
C GLY A 182 -32.44 -28.27 17.57
N LEU A 183 -31.41 -28.80 18.24
CA LEU A 183 -31.55 -29.94 19.15
C LEU A 183 -32.46 -29.66 20.35
N VAL A 184 -32.39 -28.44 20.93
CA VAL A 184 -33.31 -28.01 21.99
C VAL A 184 -34.76 -28.08 21.50
N LYS A 185 -35.05 -27.49 20.33
CA LYS A 185 -36.40 -27.50 19.76
C LYS A 185 -36.90 -28.90 19.42
N THR A 186 -36.02 -29.78 18.93
CA THR A 186 -36.42 -31.17 18.67
C THR A 186 -36.66 -31.94 19.95
N GLU A 187 -35.84 -31.75 20.99
CA GLU A 187 -36.05 -32.35 22.31
C GLU A 187 -37.37 -31.88 22.93
N GLU A 188 -37.67 -30.58 22.91
CA GLU A 188 -38.94 -30.03 23.43
C GLU A 188 -40.14 -30.64 22.71
N LYS A 189 -40.13 -30.63 21.36
CA LYS A 189 -41.23 -31.18 20.57
C LYS A 189 -41.45 -32.68 20.85
N LEU A 190 -40.37 -33.46 20.90
CA LEU A 190 -40.46 -34.89 21.19
C LEU A 190 -40.93 -35.15 22.63
N SER A 191 -40.52 -34.33 23.59
CA SER A 191 -40.98 -34.39 24.98
C SER A 191 -42.49 -34.10 25.08
N ASP A 192 -42.98 -33.11 24.35
CA ASP A 192 -44.42 -32.81 24.28
C ASP A 192 -45.21 -33.98 23.69
N ASP A 193 -44.68 -34.62 22.65
CA ASP A 193 -45.31 -35.79 22.03
C ASP A 193 -45.35 -36.98 22.99
N VAL A 194 -44.27 -37.25 23.74
CA VAL A 194 -44.25 -38.25 24.82
C VAL A 194 -45.29 -37.94 25.89
N GLN A 195 -45.44 -36.67 26.30
CA GLN A 195 -46.43 -36.28 27.30
C GLN A 195 -47.86 -36.52 26.82
N LYS A 196 -48.18 -36.21 25.56
CA LYS A 196 -49.49 -36.50 24.96
C LYS A 196 -49.78 -38.00 24.92
N LEU A 197 -48.81 -38.81 24.48
CA LEU A 197 -48.95 -40.26 24.46
C LEU A 197 -49.14 -40.84 25.87
N ARG A 198 -48.42 -40.35 26.87
CA ARG A 198 -48.60 -40.75 28.27
C ARG A 198 -50.00 -40.40 28.80
N GLN A 199 -50.56 -39.26 28.39
CA GLN A 199 -51.94 -38.89 28.72
C GLN A 199 -52.96 -39.81 28.04
N GLU A 200 -52.72 -40.19 26.79
CA GLU A 200 -53.54 -41.16 26.08
C GLU A 200 -53.51 -42.54 26.77
N ALA A 201 -52.31 -43.04 27.11
CA ALA A 201 -52.14 -44.29 27.85
C ALA A 201 -52.86 -44.26 29.21
N ALA A 202 -52.76 -43.16 29.95
CA ALA A 202 -53.48 -42.99 31.22
C ALA A 202 -55.01 -43.04 31.02
N SER A 203 -55.51 -42.40 29.95
CA SER A 203 -56.93 -42.41 29.61
C SER A 203 -57.41 -43.80 29.20
N ALA A 204 -56.63 -44.52 28.40
CA ALA A 204 -56.92 -45.90 28.00
C ALA A 204 -56.92 -46.88 29.21
N ARG A 205 -55.99 -46.71 30.16
CA ARG A 205 -55.96 -47.50 31.41
C ARG A 205 -57.19 -47.23 32.28
N ALA A 206 -57.63 -45.98 32.39
CA ALA A 206 -58.85 -45.63 33.12
C ALA A 206 -60.09 -46.28 32.48
N SER A 207 -60.23 -46.19 31.15
CA SER A 207 -61.32 -46.86 30.42
C SER A 207 -61.28 -48.38 30.61
N LEU A 208 -60.09 -48.99 30.59
CA LEU A 208 -59.95 -50.44 30.80
C LEU A 208 -60.34 -50.87 32.21
N GLN A 209 -60.05 -50.04 33.22
CA GLN A 209 -60.49 -50.27 34.60
C GLN A 209 -62.02 -50.20 34.72
N GLU A 210 -62.65 -49.20 34.10
CA GLU A 210 -64.11 -49.09 34.05
C GLU A 210 -64.74 -50.30 33.35
N LEU A 211 -64.28 -50.65 32.14
CA LEU A 211 -64.76 -51.82 31.41
C LEU A 211 -64.59 -53.11 32.22
N SER A 212 -63.45 -53.29 32.91
CA SER A 212 -63.23 -54.47 33.76
C SER A 212 -64.19 -54.54 34.94
N SER A 213 -64.57 -53.40 35.52
CA SER A 213 -65.57 -53.35 36.59
C SER A 213 -66.97 -53.72 36.08
N THR A 214 -67.35 -53.21 34.91
CA THR A 214 -68.62 -53.55 34.24
C THR A 214 -68.65 -55.03 33.85
N LYS A 215 -67.53 -55.59 33.38
CA LYS A 215 -67.37 -57.02 33.10
C LYS A 215 -67.70 -57.86 34.33
N SER A 216 -67.11 -57.52 35.47
CA SER A 216 -67.34 -58.24 36.73
C SER A 216 -68.81 -58.16 37.16
N SER A 217 -69.45 -57.00 36.97
CA SER A 217 -70.88 -56.82 37.28
C SER A 217 -71.77 -57.72 36.40
N LEU A 218 -71.54 -57.73 35.08
CA LEU A 218 -72.30 -58.57 34.14
C LEU A 218 -72.08 -60.07 34.40
N GLN A 219 -70.86 -60.48 34.72
CA GLN A 219 -70.57 -61.87 35.10
C GLN A 219 -71.32 -62.30 36.37
N GLN A 220 -71.43 -61.41 37.36
CA GLN A 220 -72.21 -61.67 38.56
C GLN A 220 -73.71 -61.74 38.26
N GLU A 221 -74.23 -60.88 37.38
CA GLU A 221 -75.61 -60.89 36.93
C GLU A 221 -75.95 -62.20 36.20
N ILE A 222 -75.10 -62.65 35.26
CA ILE A 222 -75.24 -63.94 34.56
C ILE A 222 -75.27 -65.09 35.57
N ALA A 223 -74.33 -65.13 36.52
CA ALA A 223 -74.31 -66.18 37.54
C ALA A 223 -75.59 -66.20 38.41
N SER A 224 -76.16 -65.03 38.71
CA SER A 224 -77.44 -64.90 39.42
C SER A 224 -78.62 -65.41 38.57
N ILE A 225 -78.62 -65.09 37.28
CA ILE A 225 -79.61 -65.55 36.30
C ILE A 225 -79.55 -67.08 36.16
N GLU A 226 -78.36 -67.65 35.99
CA GLU A 226 -78.12 -69.10 35.93
C GLU A 226 -78.66 -69.81 37.19
N GLN A 227 -78.41 -69.25 38.38
CA GLN A 227 -78.95 -69.78 39.63
C GLN A 227 -80.48 -69.77 39.65
N ARG A 228 -81.12 -68.72 39.12
CA ARG A 228 -82.58 -68.63 39.03
C ARG A 228 -83.13 -69.67 38.06
N ILE A 229 -82.50 -69.85 36.89
CA ILE A 229 -82.88 -70.88 35.91
C ILE A 229 -82.77 -72.27 36.54
N LEU A 230 -81.66 -72.58 37.21
CA LEU A 230 -81.45 -73.86 37.91
C LEU A 230 -82.49 -74.12 38.99
N PHE A 231 -82.95 -73.09 39.72
CA PHE A 231 -84.04 -73.22 40.67
C PHE A 231 -85.36 -73.59 39.97
N ILE A 232 -85.70 -72.88 38.89
CA ILE A 232 -86.93 -73.13 38.13
C ILE A 232 -86.91 -74.53 37.51
N ASP A 233 -85.77 -74.97 36.98
CA ASP A 233 -85.56 -76.30 36.39
C ASP A 233 -85.74 -77.45 37.38
N LYS A 234 -85.44 -77.21 38.66
CA LYS A 234 -85.73 -78.18 39.73
C LYS A 234 -87.20 -78.16 40.16
N ARG A 235 -87.79 -76.96 40.26
CA ARG A 235 -89.16 -76.79 40.80
C ARG A 235 -90.26 -77.20 39.81
N LEU A 236 -90.05 -76.99 38.51
CA LEU A 236 -91.02 -77.35 37.47
C LEU A 236 -91.40 -78.85 37.51
N PRO A 237 -90.43 -79.80 37.48
CA PRO A 237 -90.72 -81.23 37.58
C PRO A 237 -91.40 -81.63 38.90
N GLU A 238 -91.04 -81.00 40.02
CA GLU A 238 -91.69 -81.22 41.31
C GLU A 238 -93.17 -80.83 41.27
N LEU A 239 -93.48 -79.63 40.76
CA LEU A 239 -94.85 -79.16 40.62
C LEU A 239 -95.67 -80.03 39.65
N GLU A 240 -95.04 -80.54 38.58
CA GLU A 240 -95.70 -81.50 37.69
C GLU A 240 -95.99 -82.84 38.37
N ALA A 241 -95.07 -83.34 39.21
CA ALA A 241 -95.28 -84.55 39.99
C ALA A 241 -96.38 -84.37 41.04
N GLU A 242 -96.34 -83.28 41.82
CA GLU A 242 -97.36 -82.90 42.80
C GLU A 242 -98.74 -82.75 42.12
N LYS A 243 -98.80 -82.11 40.95
CA LYS A 243 -100.02 -81.97 40.14
C LYS A 243 -100.60 -83.33 39.75
N LYS A 244 -99.76 -84.27 39.30
CA LYS A 244 -100.19 -85.64 38.95
C LYS A 244 -100.76 -86.38 40.16
N VAL A 245 -100.13 -86.24 41.33
CA VAL A 245 -100.59 -86.82 42.59
C VAL A 245 -101.94 -86.22 43.02
N ALA A 246 -102.08 -84.89 42.99
CA ALA A 246 -103.32 -84.20 43.32
C ALA A 246 -104.49 -84.58 42.39
N ALA A 247 -104.21 -84.73 41.09
CA ALA A 247 -105.18 -85.20 40.11
C ALA A 247 -105.59 -86.67 40.35
N ALA A 248 -104.64 -87.56 40.68
CA ALA A 248 -104.90 -88.95 41.04
C ALA A 248 -105.75 -89.07 42.34
N ALA A 249 -105.54 -88.16 43.29
CA ALA A 249 -106.35 -88.02 44.51
C ALA A 249 -107.72 -87.35 44.27
N ARG A 250 -108.09 -87.04 43.02
CA ARG A 250 -109.31 -86.33 42.61
C ARG A 250 -109.47 -84.92 43.21
N ASN A 251 -108.37 -84.31 43.66
CA ASN A 251 -108.34 -82.92 44.12
C ASN A 251 -108.04 -81.96 42.95
N PHE A 252 -109.04 -81.74 42.10
CA PHE A 252 -108.90 -80.95 40.87
C PHE A 252 -108.59 -79.46 41.11
N LYS A 253 -109.00 -78.90 42.25
CA LYS A 253 -108.67 -77.50 42.60
C LYS A 253 -107.16 -77.34 42.83
N GLU A 254 -106.57 -78.27 43.59
CA GLU A 254 -105.13 -78.23 43.85
C GLU A 254 -104.32 -78.55 42.60
N ALA A 255 -104.77 -79.50 41.78
CA ALA A 255 -104.14 -79.78 40.48
C ALA A 255 -104.19 -78.57 39.51
N ALA A 256 -105.27 -77.79 39.52
CA ALA A 256 -105.39 -76.57 38.72
C ALA A 256 -104.49 -75.44 39.25
N ARG A 257 -104.38 -75.29 40.57
CA ARG A 257 -103.47 -74.32 41.21
C ARG A 257 -102.01 -74.63 40.86
N LEU A 258 -101.59 -75.89 41.02
CA LEU A 258 -100.23 -76.35 40.67
C LEU A 258 -99.95 -76.20 39.17
N ALA A 259 -100.95 -76.41 38.30
CA ALA A 259 -100.81 -76.19 36.87
C ALA A 259 -100.62 -74.70 36.51
N ALA A 260 -101.32 -73.79 37.21
CA ALA A 260 -101.15 -72.35 37.03
C ALA A 260 -99.78 -71.88 37.52
N GLU A 261 -99.31 -72.40 38.66
CA GLU A 261 -97.97 -72.13 39.21
C GLU A 261 -96.86 -72.61 38.27
N ALA A 262 -96.97 -73.84 37.75
CA ALA A 262 -96.03 -74.39 36.76
C ALA A 262 -96.01 -73.57 35.47
N LYS A 263 -97.17 -73.12 34.96
CA LYS A 263 -97.25 -72.27 33.78
C LYS A 263 -96.61 -70.90 34.03
N SER A 264 -96.83 -70.30 35.20
CA SER A 264 -96.21 -69.04 35.60
C SER A 264 -94.69 -69.14 35.68
N LEU A 265 -94.18 -70.22 36.29
CA LEU A 265 -92.73 -70.48 36.35
C LEU A 265 -92.13 -70.76 34.97
N SER A 266 -92.87 -71.42 34.08
CA SER A 266 -92.44 -71.62 32.69
C SER A 266 -92.30 -70.29 31.93
N THR A 267 -93.27 -69.38 32.08
CA THR A 267 -93.17 -68.05 31.46
C THR A 267 -92.07 -67.20 32.08
N GLU A 268 -91.84 -67.35 33.40
CA GLU A 268 -90.71 -66.70 34.07
C GLU A 268 -89.38 -67.24 33.52
N LYS A 269 -89.26 -68.56 33.34
CA LYS A 269 -88.05 -69.18 32.76
C LYS A 269 -87.73 -68.61 31.37
N GLU A 270 -88.71 -68.52 30.48
CA GLU A 270 -88.51 -67.94 29.14
C GLU A 270 -88.04 -66.49 29.22
N GLY A 271 -88.59 -65.70 30.15
CA GLY A 271 -88.16 -64.32 30.41
C GLY A 271 -86.73 -64.24 30.93
N VAL A 272 -86.38 -65.06 31.93
CA VAL A 272 -85.05 -65.12 32.54
C VAL A 272 -84.00 -65.64 31.54
N GLN A 273 -84.34 -66.62 30.69
CA GLN A 273 -83.46 -67.08 29.61
C GLN A 273 -83.23 -66.00 28.54
N SER A 274 -84.27 -65.24 28.19
CA SER A 274 -84.10 -64.11 27.26
C SER A 274 -83.18 -63.02 27.84
N GLU A 275 -83.24 -62.81 29.17
CA GLU A 275 -82.35 -61.90 29.88
C GLU A 275 -80.91 -62.45 29.93
N GLU A 276 -80.72 -63.75 30.16
CA GLU A 276 -79.41 -64.42 30.09
C GLU A 276 -78.73 -64.21 28.73
N GLU A 277 -79.46 -64.47 27.64
CA GLU A 277 -78.96 -64.29 26.28
C GLU A 277 -78.55 -62.83 26.01
N ARG A 278 -79.36 -61.88 26.49
CA ARG A 278 -79.08 -60.44 26.37
C ARG A 278 -77.81 -60.05 27.13
N THR A 279 -77.73 -60.39 28.42
CA THR A 279 -76.59 -60.04 29.29
C THR A 279 -75.31 -60.73 28.81
N THR A 280 -75.41 -61.95 28.28
CA THR A 280 -74.27 -62.67 27.67
C THR A 280 -73.80 -61.99 26.38
N ALA A 281 -74.71 -61.53 25.53
CA ALA A 281 -74.35 -60.78 24.32
C ALA A 281 -73.71 -59.42 24.66
N GLU A 282 -74.19 -58.73 25.70
CA GLU A 282 -73.57 -57.50 26.22
C GLU A 282 -72.16 -57.77 26.78
N LEU A 283 -71.98 -58.86 27.53
CA LEU A 283 -70.65 -59.29 28.00
C LEU A 283 -69.70 -59.54 26.81
N GLY A 284 -70.14 -60.22 25.76
CA GLY A 284 -69.32 -60.48 24.58
C GLY A 284 -68.87 -59.21 23.85
N LYS A 285 -69.74 -58.20 23.73
CA LYS A 285 -69.36 -56.88 23.17
C LYS A 285 -68.32 -56.19 24.04
N LEU A 286 -68.52 -56.22 25.35
CA LEU A 286 -67.61 -55.59 26.30
C LEU A 286 -66.23 -56.28 26.33
N GLU A 287 -66.16 -57.60 26.15
CA GLU A 287 -64.89 -58.32 26.02
C GLU A 287 -64.11 -57.93 24.75
N GLU A 288 -64.79 -57.72 23.62
CA GLU A 288 -64.15 -57.19 22.41
C GLU A 288 -63.69 -55.73 22.58
N GLU A 289 -64.46 -54.89 23.28
CA GLU A 289 -64.04 -53.52 23.62
C GLU A 289 -62.80 -53.50 24.53
N ILE A 290 -62.75 -54.39 25.53
CA ILE A 290 -61.56 -54.56 26.40
C ILE A 290 -60.36 -54.96 25.54
N LYS A 291 -60.52 -55.96 24.66
CA LYS A 291 -59.44 -56.42 23.79
C LYS A 291 -58.94 -55.30 22.87
N GLY A 292 -59.84 -54.53 22.25
CA GLY A 292 -59.47 -53.37 21.45
C GLY A 292 -58.72 -52.31 22.25
N THR A 293 -59.16 -52.04 23.48
CA THR A 293 -58.50 -51.08 24.39
C THR A 293 -57.12 -51.56 24.82
N VAL A 294 -56.94 -52.86 25.10
CA VAL A 294 -55.63 -53.47 25.42
C VAL A 294 -54.67 -53.31 24.25
N SER A 295 -55.10 -53.65 23.02
CA SER A 295 -54.25 -53.53 21.83
C SER A 295 -53.82 -52.08 21.60
N ARG A 296 -54.74 -51.11 21.74
CA ARG A 296 -54.41 -49.69 21.65
C ARG A 296 -53.43 -49.24 22.73
N LEU A 297 -53.62 -49.70 23.97
CA LEU A 297 -52.72 -49.36 25.07
C LEU A 297 -51.30 -49.88 24.81
N GLN A 298 -51.16 -51.12 24.31
CA GLN A 298 -49.86 -51.69 23.93
C GLN A 298 -49.19 -50.88 22.83
N GLU A 299 -49.92 -50.50 21.78
CA GLU A 299 -49.40 -49.68 20.69
C GLU A 299 -48.92 -48.31 21.19
N VAL A 300 -49.69 -47.65 22.06
CA VAL A 300 -49.31 -46.35 22.64
C VAL A 300 -48.08 -46.51 23.55
N GLU A 301 -47.99 -47.57 24.34
CA GLU A 301 -46.82 -47.84 25.20
C GLU A 301 -45.54 -48.10 24.37
N GLU A 302 -45.64 -48.82 23.26
CA GLU A 302 -44.54 -49.01 22.30
C GLU A 302 -44.11 -47.68 21.68
N GLN A 303 -45.06 -46.83 21.28
CA GLN A 303 -44.74 -45.50 20.75
C GLN A 303 -44.09 -44.59 21.79
N ILE A 304 -44.53 -44.63 23.05
CA ILE A 304 -43.89 -43.90 24.16
C ILE A 304 -42.43 -44.30 24.26
N LEU A 305 -42.12 -45.61 24.29
CA LEU A 305 -40.75 -46.11 24.40
C LEU A 305 -39.86 -45.62 23.24
N LEU A 306 -40.37 -45.71 22.00
CA LEU A 306 -39.65 -45.24 20.81
C LEU A 306 -39.38 -43.73 20.87
N LYS A 307 -40.38 -42.94 21.25
CA LYS A 307 -40.25 -41.48 21.35
C LYS A 307 -39.35 -41.06 22.49
N GLU A 308 -39.40 -41.72 23.64
CA GLU A 308 -38.48 -41.50 24.76
C GLU A 308 -37.03 -41.81 24.37
N LYS A 309 -36.82 -42.85 23.55
CA LYS A 309 -35.50 -43.12 22.96
C LYS A 309 -35.06 -41.96 22.06
N GLU A 310 -35.91 -41.44 21.18
CA GLU A 310 -35.59 -40.26 20.35
C GLU A 310 -35.28 -39.00 21.20
N VAL A 311 -36.06 -38.73 22.24
CA VAL A 311 -35.82 -37.63 23.20
C VAL A 311 -34.44 -37.76 23.82
N SER A 312 -34.10 -38.96 24.29
CA SER A 312 -32.80 -39.19 24.94
C SER A 312 -31.62 -39.00 23.98
N VAL A 313 -31.74 -39.41 22.71
CA VAL A 313 -30.71 -39.14 21.68
C VAL A 313 -30.53 -37.64 21.46
N ALA A 314 -31.61 -36.89 21.26
CA ALA A 314 -31.55 -35.44 21.06
C ALA A 314 -30.91 -34.74 22.27
N ARG A 315 -31.31 -35.15 23.48
CA ARG A 315 -30.79 -34.63 24.75
C ARG A 315 -29.31 -34.94 24.94
N ILE A 316 -28.87 -36.17 24.70
CA ILE A 316 -27.45 -36.56 24.78
C ILE A 316 -26.63 -35.74 23.79
N LYS A 317 -27.06 -35.61 22.53
CA LYS A 317 -26.36 -34.78 21.53
C LYS A 317 -26.22 -33.33 22.00
N ARG A 318 -27.29 -32.74 22.54
CA ARG A 318 -27.27 -31.37 23.08
C ARG A 318 -26.29 -31.24 24.26
N LEU A 319 -26.30 -32.19 25.19
CA LEU A 319 -25.43 -32.19 26.36
C LEU A 319 -23.96 -32.32 25.98
N LEU A 320 -23.63 -33.22 25.05
CA LEU A 320 -22.26 -33.40 24.55
C LEU A 320 -21.74 -32.14 23.84
N ILE A 321 -22.56 -31.48 23.02
CA ILE A 321 -22.21 -30.19 22.40
C ILE A 321 -22.00 -29.12 23.47
N THR A 322 -22.82 -29.11 24.52
CA THR A 322 -22.71 -28.13 25.61
C THR A 322 -21.43 -28.34 26.41
N ALA A 323 -21.13 -29.59 26.79
CA ALA A 323 -19.88 -29.94 27.45
C ALA A 323 -18.65 -29.59 26.59
N GLY A 324 -18.67 -29.93 25.29
CA GLY A 324 -17.58 -29.63 24.38
C GLY A 324 -17.33 -28.12 24.22
N ALA A 325 -18.40 -27.33 24.08
CA ALA A 325 -18.30 -25.87 24.00
C ALA A 325 -17.80 -25.26 25.33
N ALA A 326 -18.39 -25.65 26.47
CA ALA A 326 -17.99 -25.16 27.78
C ALA A 326 -16.54 -25.53 28.11
N LYS A 327 -16.07 -26.72 27.69
CA LYS A 327 -14.67 -27.13 27.84
C LYS A 327 -13.72 -26.24 27.06
N ALA A 328 -14.06 -25.90 25.81
CA ALA A 328 -13.26 -25.00 25.00
C ALA A 328 -13.21 -23.59 25.61
N GLU A 329 -14.35 -23.04 26.04
CA GLU A 329 -14.39 -21.73 26.73
C GLU A 329 -13.63 -21.78 28.07
N LYS A 330 -13.66 -22.90 28.78
CA LYS A 330 -12.93 -23.09 30.04
C LYS A 330 -11.42 -23.08 29.81
N ASP A 331 -10.95 -23.75 28.75
CA ASP A 331 -9.54 -23.75 28.38
C ASP A 331 -9.08 -22.33 27.98
N ALA A 332 -9.92 -21.58 27.27
CA ALA A 332 -9.70 -20.16 26.99
C ALA A 332 -9.66 -19.27 28.24
N ALA A 333 -10.61 -19.42 29.15
CA ALA A 333 -10.65 -18.65 30.39
C ALA A 333 -9.38 -18.88 31.24
N MET A 334 -8.90 -20.13 31.30
CA MET A 334 -7.62 -20.45 31.94
C MET A 334 -6.43 -19.77 31.26
N GLU A 335 -6.37 -19.76 29.92
CA GLU A 335 -5.31 -19.06 29.17
C GLU A 335 -5.31 -17.55 29.41
N LEU A 336 -6.49 -16.96 29.58
CA LEU A 336 -6.68 -15.54 29.87
C LEU A 336 -6.51 -15.20 31.36
N GLY A 337 -6.34 -16.20 32.23
CA GLY A 337 -6.15 -16.03 33.67
C GLY A 337 -7.44 -15.79 34.47
N ASP A 338 -8.61 -16.01 33.86
CA ASP A 338 -9.91 -15.94 34.54
C ASP A 338 -10.27 -17.29 35.18
N LEU A 339 -9.74 -17.50 36.39
CA LEU A 339 -9.95 -18.73 37.15
C LEU A 339 -11.39 -18.89 37.65
N GLU A 340 -12.12 -17.80 37.86
CA GLU A 340 -13.50 -17.85 38.32
C GLU A 340 -14.40 -18.40 37.22
N GLU A 341 -14.30 -17.82 36.01
CA GLU A 341 -15.04 -18.29 34.83
C GLU A 341 -14.64 -19.73 34.47
N ALA A 342 -13.34 -20.06 34.51
CA ALA A 342 -12.88 -21.42 34.25
C ALA A 342 -13.49 -22.46 35.23
N ASN A 343 -13.66 -22.11 36.50
CA ASN A 343 -14.29 -23.00 37.49
C ASN A 343 -15.81 -23.14 37.26
N LEU A 344 -16.49 -22.05 36.91
CA LEU A 344 -17.93 -22.08 36.57
C LEU A 344 -18.18 -22.96 35.34
N LEU A 345 -17.39 -22.79 34.28
CA LEU A 345 -17.48 -23.60 33.08
C LEU A 345 -17.11 -25.05 33.33
N MET A 346 -16.16 -25.35 34.22
CA MET A 346 -15.85 -26.71 34.63
C MET A 346 -17.05 -27.40 35.28
N ALA A 347 -17.79 -26.70 36.15
CA ALA A 347 -19.02 -27.21 36.73
C ALA A 347 -20.11 -27.47 35.67
N GLU A 348 -20.22 -26.61 34.64
CA GLU A 348 -21.14 -26.83 33.51
C GLU A 348 -20.76 -28.09 32.70
N VAL A 349 -19.46 -28.28 32.43
CA VAL A 349 -18.95 -29.48 31.75
C VAL A 349 -19.29 -30.73 32.54
N GLU A 350 -18.98 -30.75 33.84
CA GLU A 350 -19.22 -31.90 34.70
C GLU A 350 -20.71 -32.23 34.81
N ALA A 351 -21.57 -31.22 34.93
CA ALA A 351 -23.02 -31.41 34.97
C ALA A 351 -23.53 -32.01 33.65
N ALA A 352 -23.13 -31.45 32.52
CA ALA A 352 -23.57 -31.91 31.20
C ALA A 352 -23.08 -33.32 30.87
N GLU A 353 -21.80 -33.63 31.14
CA GLU A 353 -21.24 -34.97 30.94
C GLU A 353 -21.86 -36.01 31.87
N SER A 354 -22.06 -35.66 33.15
CA SER A 354 -22.66 -36.58 34.13
C SER A 354 -24.10 -36.92 33.73
N GLU A 355 -24.86 -35.94 33.25
CA GLU A 355 -26.21 -36.17 32.77
C GLU A 355 -26.23 -37.03 31.49
N ALA A 356 -25.35 -36.76 30.53
CA ALA A 356 -25.24 -37.56 29.31
C ALA A 356 -24.86 -39.02 29.63
N LYS A 357 -23.86 -39.23 30.50
CA LYS A 357 -23.44 -40.57 30.97
C LYS A 357 -24.56 -41.32 31.68
N ARG A 358 -25.42 -40.61 32.42
CA ARG A 358 -26.58 -41.20 33.09
C ARG A 358 -27.66 -41.66 32.10
N LEU A 359 -27.81 -40.98 30.96
CA LEU A 359 -28.85 -41.30 29.96
C LEU A 359 -28.46 -42.45 29.03
N LEU A 360 -27.16 -42.67 28.76
CA LEU A 360 -26.68 -43.76 27.91
C LEU A 360 -27.22 -45.15 28.29
N PRO A 361 -27.11 -45.62 29.55
CA PRO A 361 -27.55 -46.97 29.91
C PRO A 361 -29.08 -47.13 29.97
N VAL A 362 -29.86 -46.04 30.04
CA VAL A 362 -31.32 -46.11 30.21
C VAL A 362 -31.99 -46.70 28.97
N TYR A 363 -31.45 -46.43 27.78
CA TYR A 363 -32.01 -46.89 26.50
C TYR A 363 -31.00 -47.67 25.65
N ASP A 364 -29.92 -48.17 26.28
CA ASP A 364 -28.84 -48.95 25.67
C ASP A 364 -28.17 -48.24 24.48
N HIS A 365 -27.90 -46.95 24.64
CA HIS A 365 -27.18 -46.15 23.65
C HIS A 365 -25.68 -46.39 23.74
N LYS A 366 -25.01 -46.49 22.60
CA LYS A 366 -23.53 -46.56 22.55
C LYS A 366 -22.94 -45.18 22.33
N GLU A 367 -21.78 -44.91 22.96
CA GLU A 367 -21.03 -43.66 22.72
C GLU A 367 -20.70 -43.46 21.23
N GLU A 368 -20.53 -44.57 20.49
CA GLU A 368 -20.23 -44.59 19.05
C GLU A 368 -21.32 -43.93 18.19
N GLU A 369 -22.57 -43.92 18.65
CA GLU A 369 -23.73 -43.34 17.96
C GLU A 369 -23.67 -41.81 17.87
N PHE A 370 -22.75 -41.18 18.63
CA PHE A 370 -22.61 -39.73 18.73
C PHE A 370 -21.31 -39.21 18.09
N ASN A 371 -20.62 -40.05 17.30
CA ASN A 371 -19.40 -39.68 16.58
C ASN A 371 -19.63 -38.64 15.46
N ASP A 372 -20.88 -38.39 15.08
CA ASP A 372 -21.27 -37.36 14.12
C ASP A 372 -21.17 -35.93 14.68
N LEU A 373 -20.98 -35.80 16.00
CA LEU A 373 -20.88 -34.51 16.66
C LEU A 373 -19.51 -33.84 16.41
N PRO A 374 -19.47 -32.48 16.39
CA PRO A 374 -18.22 -31.75 16.31
C PRO A 374 -17.27 -32.13 17.45
N ARG A 375 -16.01 -32.40 17.12
CA ARG A 375 -14.94 -32.70 18.10
C ARG A 375 -14.15 -31.47 18.52
N HIS A 376 -14.16 -30.43 17.70
CA HIS A 376 -13.44 -29.19 17.93
C HIS A 376 -14.41 -28.03 18.09
N PHE A 377 -14.30 -27.34 19.22
CA PHE A 377 -15.08 -26.15 19.54
C PHE A 377 -14.12 -24.96 19.62
N ILE A 378 -14.53 -23.84 19.05
CA ILE A 378 -13.74 -22.63 19.01
C ILE A 378 -14.22 -21.72 20.14
N PRO A 379 -13.35 -21.37 21.11
CA PRO A 379 -13.71 -20.44 22.17
C PRO A 379 -13.95 -19.05 21.62
N LEU A 380 -15.07 -18.43 21.99
CA LEU A 380 -15.42 -17.09 21.53
C LEU A 380 -14.46 -16.05 22.09
N GLU A 381 -14.07 -16.18 23.36
CA GLU A 381 -13.24 -15.21 24.06
C GLU A 381 -11.82 -15.10 23.45
N LEU A 382 -11.31 -16.20 22.92
CA LEU A 382 -10.00 -16.21 22.23
C LEU A 382 -10.05 -15.50 20.87
N LEU A 383 -11.18 -15.48 20.16
CA LEU A 383 -11.22 -14.88 18.82
C LEU A 383 -10.85 -13.40 18.79
N SER A 384 -11.21 -12.67 19.85
CA SER A 384 -10.92 -11.25 20.00
C SER A 384 -9.46 -10.99 20.38
N ASN A 385 -8.85 -11.92 21.13
CA ASN A 385 -7.55 -11.75 21.77
C ASN A 385 -6.38 -12.37 20.98
N LEU A 386 -6.64 -13.36 20.12
CA LEU A 386 -5.61 -14.03 19.33
C LEU A 386 -5.10 -13.18 18.16
N GLY A 387 -3.79 -13.30 17.92
CA GLY A 387 -3.11 -12.73 16.76
C GLY A 387 -3.25 -13.59 15.49
N GLY A 388 -2.84 -13.07 14.33
CA GLY A 388 -3.08 -13.72 13.04
C GLY A 388 -2.54 -15.15 12.89
N LYS A 389 -1.34 -15.43 13.42
CA LYS A 389 -0.76 -16.79 13.37
C LYS A 389 -1.57 -17.80 14.19
N GLN A 390 -1.98 -17.41 15.39
CA GLN A 390 -2.78 -18.27 16.28
C GLN A 390 -4.19 -18.47 15.70
N LEU A 391 -4.80 -17.43 15.13
CA LEU A 391 -6.09 -17.54 14.44
C LEU A 391 -6.03 -18.51 13.24
N ALA A 392 -4.94 -18.50 12.48
CA ALA A 392 -4.74 -19.44 11.38
C ALA A 392 -4.59 -20.89 11.86
N GLU A 393 -3.92 -21.11 12.99
CA GLU A 393 -3.80 -22.42 13.62
C GLU A 393 -5.15 -22.93 14.12
N VAL A 394 -5.92 -22.09 14.80
CA VAL A 394 -7.29 -22.41 15.24
C VAL A 394 -8.18 -22.70 14.04
N ALA A 395 -8.12 -21.89 12.97
CA ALA A 395 -8.87 -22.13 11.73
C ALA A 395 -8.52 -23.48 11.08
N SER A 396 -7.23 -23.83 11.06
CA SER A 396 -6.75 -25.11 10.55
C SER A 396 -7.28 -26.29 11.37
N SER A 397 -7.23 -26.18 12.70
CA SER A 397 -7.78 -27.21 13.61
C SER A 397 -9.30 -27.38 13.47
N ALA A 398 -10.01 -26.31 13.11
CA ALA A 398 -11.45 -26.31 12.84
C ALA A 398 -11.81 -26.79 11.42
N GLY A 399 -10.84 -27.16 10.58
CA GLY A 399 -11.07 -27.57 9.20
C GLY A 399 -11.51 -26.45 8.26
N LEU A 400 -11.30 -25.19 8.65
CA LEU A 400 -11.49 -24.03 7.79
C LEU A 400 -10.24 -23.87 6.93
N SER A 401 -10.25 -24.42 5.73
CA SER A 401 -9.15 -24.23 4.77
C SER A 401 -9.03 -22.75 4.44
N THR A 402 -7.84 -22.20 4.61
CA THR A 402 -7.45 -20.87 4.11
C THR A 402 -7.20 -21.00 2.61
N GLU A 403 -8.25 -21.01 1.80
CA GLU A 403 -8.13 -20.72 0.36
C GLU A 403 -8.33 -19.23 0.10
#